data_AF-A0A535I5C8-F1
#
_entry.id   AF-A0A535I5C8-F1
#
_cell.length_a   1.000
_cell.length_b   1.000
_cell.length_c   1.000
_cell.angle_alpha   90.00
_cell.angle_beta   90.00
_cell.angle_gamma   90.00
#
_symmetry.space_group_name_H-M   'P 1'
#
loop_
_entity.id
_entity.type
_entity.pdbx_description
1 polymer ?
#
loop_
_entity_poly.entity_id
_entity_poly.type
_entity_poly.pdbx_seq_one_letter_code
_entity_poly.pdbx_strand_id
1 'polypeptide(L)'
;MKTADVIICGAGIAGIASAYQLTVKHGLRNVLLVDERAPLTLTSDKSTECYRNWWPGPGAAMVGMMNRSIDMLDALAHESSNIFHLNRRGYVYATADP
;
A
#
# COMPACT_ATOMS: atom_id res chain seq x y z
N MET A 1 -1.15 -17.62 28.69
CA MET A 1 -0.36 -17.65 27.43
C MET A 1 -0.80 -16.46 26.60
N LYS A 2 0.11 -15.66 26.03
CA LYS A 2 -0.27 -14.53 25.16
C LYS A 2 -0.63 -15.09 23.77
N THR A 3 -1.76 -14.67 23.21
CA THR A 3 -2.29 -15.15 21.92
C THR A 3 -2.68 -13.96 21.04
N ALA A 4 -2.59 -14.12 19.72
CA ALA A 4 -3.05 -13.15 18.72
C ALA A 4 -4.12 -13.80 17.83
N ASP A 5 -5.11 -13.04 17.38
CA ASP A 5 -6.16 -13.52 16.46
C ASP A 5 -5.62 -13.54 15.02
N VAL A 6 -4.75 -12.58 14.69
CA VAL A 6 -4.04 -12.50 13.42
C VAL A 6 -2.58 -12.16 13.68
N ILE A 7 -1.67 -12.88 13.01
CA ILE A 7 -0.24 -12.55 12.98
C ILE A 7 0.12 -12.16 11.54
N ILE A 8 0.75 -10.99 11.39
CA ILE A 8 1.28 -10.50 10.12
C ILE A 8 2.80 -10.57 10.19
N CYS A 9 3.40 -11.40 9.35
CA CYS A 9 4.85 -11.56 9.25
C CYS A 9 5.41 -10.65 8.16
N GLY A 10 6.00 -9.52 8.57
CA GLY A 10 6.60 -8.50 7.73
C GLY A 10 5.92 -7.14 7.90
N ALA A 11 6.68 -6.14 8.36
CA ALA A 11 6.31 -4.74 8.52
C ALA A 11 6.80 -3.87 7.33
N GLY A 12 6.79 -4.43 6.12
CA GLY A 12 6.84 -3.64 4.89
C GLY A 12 5.50 -2.95 4.59
N ILE A 13 5.43 -2.20 3.49
CA ILE A 13 4.23 -1.44 3.11
C ILE A 13 2.96 -2.29 3.04
N ALA A 14 3.05 -3.52 2.50
CA ALA A 14 1.92 -4.44 2.42
C ALA A 14 1.44 -4.91 3.81
N GLY A 15 2.37 -5.21 4.72
CA GLY A 15 2.04 -5.66 6.06
C GLY A 15 1.45 -4.56 6.93
N ILE A 16 2.02 -3.35 6.88
CA ILE A 16 1.47 -2.17 7.57
C ILE A 16 0.10 -1.81 7.00
N ALA A 17 -0.07 -1.80 5.68
CA ALA A 17 -1.37 -1.54 5.06
C ALA A 17 -2.42 -2.58 5.48
N SER A 18 -2.03 -3.86 5.56
CA SER A 18 -2.91 -4.93 6.05
C SER A 18 -3.28 -4.73 7.51
N ALA A 19 -2.31 -4.43 8.38
CA ALA A 19 -2.55 -4.13 9.79
C ALA A 19 -3.50 -2.94 9.96
N TYR A 20 -3.28 -1.85 9.20
CA TYR A 20 -4.14 -0.67 9.22
C TYR A 20 -5.58 -1.00 8.79
N GLN A 21 -5.76 -1.75 7.71
CA GLN A 21 -7.10 -2.13 7.25
C GLN A 21 -7.81 -2.98 8.30
N LEU A 22 -7.15 -4.03 8.82
CA LEU A 22 -7.75 -4.92 9.83
C LEU A 22 -8.09 -4.17 11.12
N THR A 23 -7.18 -3.33 11.61
CA THR A 23 -7.34 -2.69 12.93
C THR A 23 -8.14 -1.40 12.87
N VAL A 24 -7.81 -0.48 11.95
CA VAL A 24 -8.39 0.86 11.89
C VAL A 24 -9.67 0.88 11.07
N LYS A 25 -9.71 0.22 9.91
CA LYS A 25 -10.89 0.24 9.03
C LYS A 25 -11.92 -0.85 9.39
N HIS A 26 -11.48 -1.99 9.95
CA HIS A 26 -12.36 -3.13 10.28
C HIS A 26 -12.46 -3.45 11.79
N GLY A 27 -11.72 -2.75 12.66
CA GLY A 27 -11.91 -2.83 14.11
C GLY A 27 -11.39 -4.09 14.80
N LEU A 28 -10.58 -4.92 14.12
CA LEU A 28 -9.92 -6.05 14.78
C LEU A 28 -8.89 -5.54 15.79
N ARG A 29 -8.88 -6.08 17.01
CA ARG A 29 -8.04 -5.56 18.11
C ARG A 29 -6.79 -6.39 18.38
N ASN A 30 -6.84 -7.70 18.20
CA ASN A 30 -5.77 -8.61 18.59
C ASN A 30 -4.89 -9.02 17.39
N VAL A 31 -4.33 -8.02 16.71
CA VAL A 31 -3.46 -8.21 15.54
C VAL A 31 -2.01 -7.96 15.96
N LEU A 32 -1.14 -8.93 15.70
CA LEU A 32 0.29 -8.83 15.96
C LEU A 32 1.05 -8.66 14.63
N LEU A 33 1.75 -7.53 14.46
CA LEU A 33 2.67 -7.30 13.35
C LEU A 33 4.10 -7.61 13.82
N VAL A 34 4.77 -8.53 13.13
CA VAL A 34 6.12 -8.99 13.47
C VAL A 34 7.05 -8.75 12.29
N ASP A 35 8.21 -8.15 12.54
CA ASP A 35 9.30 -8.04 11.57
C ASP A 35 10.64 -8.25 12.28
N GLU A 36 11.64 -8.78 11.56
CA GLU A 36 12.99 -8.96 12.08
C GLU A 36 13.81 -7.65 12.03
N ARG A 37 13.38 -6.66 11.24
CA ARG A 37 14.00 -5.35 11.05
C ARG A 37 13.05 -4.24 11.51
N ALA A 38 13.55 -3.00 11.48
CA ALA A 38 12.69 -1.84 11.64
C ALA A 38 11.67 -1.77 10.47
N PRO A 39 10.44 -1.26 10.70
CA PRO A 39 9.41 -1.18 9.68
C PRO A 39 9.88 -0.47 8.41
N LEU A 40 9.37 -0.90 7.25
CA LEU A 40 9.64 -0.35 5.92
C LEU A 40 11.10 -0.49 5.39
N THR A 41 12.06 -0.98 6.18
CA THR A 41 13.49 -0.91 5.84
C THR A 41 14.01 -1.83 4.72
N LEU A 42 13.20 -2.79 4.22
CA LEU A 42 13.60 -3.65 3.10
C LEU A 42 13.19 -2.99 1.75
N THR A 43 12.37 -3.66 0.93
CA THR A 43 12.03 -3.19 -0.42
C THR A 43 11.14 -1.95 -0.41
N SER A 44 10.42 -1.68 0.69
CA SER A 44 9.57 -0.48 0.80
C SER A 44 10.41 0.80 0.78
N ASP A 45 11.54 0.83 1.49
CA ASP A 45 12.51 1.94 1.49
C ASP A 45 13.36 2.02 0.19
N LYS A 46 13.28 1.02 -0.68
CA LYS A 46 14.01 1.02 -1.98
C LYS A 46 13.10 1.34 -3.17
N SER A 47 11.86 1.70 -2.90
CA SER A 47 10.89 2.09 -3.93
C SER A 47 11.27 3.44 -4.56
N THR A 48 10.94 3.61 -5.83
CA THR A 48 10.86 4.95 -6.45
C THR A 48 9.55 5.65 -6.11
N GLU A 49 8.72 5.03 -5.26
CA GLU A 49 7.44 5.54 -4.74
C GLU A 49 6.42 5.84 -5.84
N CYS A 50 6.58 5.12 -6.93
CA CYS A 50 5.91 5.34 -8.17
C CYS A 50 4.59 4.51 -8.17
N TYR A 51 3.42 5.13 -8.43
CA TYR A 51 2.10 4.47 -8.42
C TYR A 51 1.26 4.80 -9.67
N ARG A 52 0.56 3.79 -10.21
CA ARG A 52 -0.25 3.91 -11.44
C ARG A 52 -1.33 2.82 -11.49
N ASN A 53 -2.34 3.02 -12.31
CA ASN A 53 -3.41 2.02 -12.53
C ASN A 53 -3.31 1.29 -13.89
N TRP A 54 -2.30 1.58 -14.71
CA TRP A 54 -2.10 0.88 -15.98
C TRP A 54 -1.44 -0.49 -15.77
N TRP A 55 -2.09 -1.55 -16.27
CA TRP A 55 -1.60 -2.93 -16.23
C TRP A 55 -1.86 -3.64 -17.56
N PRO A 56 -0.86 -4.33 -18.14
CA PRO A 56 -1.05 -5.12 -19.34
C PRO A 56 -1.74 -6.43 -18.98
N GLY A 57 -2.91 -6.69 -19.54
CA GLY A 57 -3.63 -7.94 -19.33
C GLY A 57 -5.01 -7.93 -19.98
N PRO A 58 -5.63 -9.10 -20.22
CA PRO A 58 -6.94 -9.18 -20.87
C PRO A 58 -8.10 -8.77 -19.95
N GLY A 59 -7.87 -8.57 -18.65
CA GLY A 59 -8.91 -8.32 -17.65
C GLY A 59 -8.64 -7.12 -16.74
N ALA A 60 -9.67 -6.69 -16.01
CA ALA A 60 -9.65 -5.45 -15.23
C ALA A 60 -9.25 -5.60 -13.75
N ALA A 61 -8.88 -6.80 -13.29
CA ALA A 61 -8.64 -7.07 -11.87
C ALA A 61 -7.52 -6.20 -11.27
N MET A 62 -6.36 -6.12 -11.95
CA MET A 62 -5.24 -5.30 -11.49
C MET A 62 -5.53 -3.80 -11.57
N VAL A 63 -6.21 -3.35 -12.63
CA VAL A 63 -6.66 -1.97 -12.77
C VAL A 63 -7.61 -1.59 -11.64
N GLY A 64 -8.59 -2.45 -11.33
CA GLY A 64 -9.54 -2.26 -10.24
C GLY A 64 -8.87 -2.24 -8.87
N MET A 65 -7.93 -3.16 -8.62
CA MET A 65 -7.12 -3.16 -7.41
C MET A 65 -6.35 -1.85 -7.25
N MET A 66 -5.64 -1.41 -8.29
CA MET A 66 -4.86 -0.17 -8.22
C MET A 66 -5.71 1.08 -8.11
N ASN A 67 -6.84 1.16 -8.79
CA ASN A 67 -7.77 2.29 -8.62
C ASN A 67 -8.19 2.41 -7.15
N ARG A 68 -8.63 1.31 -6.55
CA ARG A 68 -8.98 1.29 -5.13
C ARG A 68 -7.81 1.67 -4.23
N SER A 69 -6.59 1.19 -4.52
CA SER A 69 -5.39 1.58 -3.77
C SER A 69 -5.07 3.07 -3.90
N ILE A 70 -5.27 3.67 -5.08
CA ILE A 70 -5.05 5.10 -5.31
C ILE A 70 -6.09 5.93 -4.56
N ASP A 71 -7.36 5.53 -4.57
CA ASP A 71 -8.42 6.19 -3.81
C ASP A 71 -8.12 6.18 -2.30
N MET A 72 -7.56 5.07 -1.79
CA MET A 72 -7.10 4.97 -0.41
C MET A 72 -5.93 5.93 -0.11
N LEU A 73 -4.97 6.07 -1.02
CA LEU A 73 -3.88 7.03 -0.87
C LEU A 73 -4.40 8.47 -0.85
N ASP A 74 -5.35 8.82 -1.71
CA ASP A 74 -5.96 10.16 -1.71
C ASP A 74 -6.69 10.45 -0.40
N ALA A 75 -7.49 9.50 0.09
CA ALA A 75 -8.18 9.63 1.36
C ALA A 75 -7.20 9.83 2.52
N LEU A 76 -6.14 9.02 2.58
CA LEU A 76 -5.09 9.16 3.59
C LEU A 76 -4.36 10.49 3.49
N ALA A 77 -4.03 10.95 2.28
CA ALA A 77 -3.39 12.25 2.07
C ALA A 77 -4.29 13.39 2.58
N HIS A 78 -5.60 13.31 2.34
CA HIS A 78 -6.53 14.28 2.90
C HIS A 78 -6.61 14.20 4.43
N GLU A 79 -6.79 13.01 4.99
CA GLU A 79 -6.89 12.78 6.45
C GLU A 79 -5.64 13.21 7.22
N SER A 80 -4.46 13.02 6.62
CA SER A 80 -3.16 13.26 7.26
C SER A 80 -2.51 14.60 6.89
N SER A 81 -3.25 15.52 6.25
CA SER A 81 -2.67 16.75 5.67
C SER A 81 -1.44 16.49 4.78
N ASN A 82 -1.48 15.40 4.03
CA ASN A 82 -0.49 14.94 3.07
C ASN A 82 0.93 14.78 3.63
N ILE A 83 1.06 14.24 4.85
CA ILE A 83 2.35 14.01 5.54
C ILE A 83 3.35 13.17 4.75
N PHE A 84 2.87 12.30 3.85
CA PHE A 84 3.71 11.44 2.99
C PHE A 84 3.88 12.01 1.58
N HIS A 85 3.54 13.27 1.36
CA HIS A 85 3.82 14.02 0.15
C HIS A 85 3.32 13.37 -1.16
N LEU A 86 2.10 12.83 -1.15
CA LEU A 86 1.45 12.27 -2.34
C LEU A 86 1.44 13.30 -3.47
N ASN A 87 1.91 12.87 -4.65
CA ASN A 87 2.08 13.72 -5.81
C ASN A 87 1.45 13.10 -7.07
N ARG A 88 0.46 13.77 -7.67
CA ARG A 88 -0.34 13.27 -8.81
C ARG A 88 0.09 13.89 -10.13
N ARG A 89 1.27 13.50 -10.63
CA ARG A 89 1.81 14.00 -11.92
C ARG A 89 1.57 13.08 -13.12
N GLY A 90 0.88 11.96 -12.91
CA GLY A 90 0.57 10.99 -13.96
C GLY A 90 1.79 10.17 -14.40
N TYR A 91 1.56 9.32 -15.39
CA TYR A 91 2.56 8.45 -16.00
C TYR A 91 2.54 8.62 -17.52
N VAL A 92 3.73 8.62 -18.13
CA VAL A 92 3.88 8.65 -19.58
C VAL A 92 4.60 7.38 -20.00
N TYR A 93 4.00 6.67 -20.94
CA TYR A 93 4.61 5.55 -21.65
C TYR A 93 4.86 6.00 -23.08
N ALA A 94 6.11 5.91 -23.54
CA ALA A 94 6.52 6.33 -24.87
C ALA A 94 7.15 5.16 -25.62
N THR A 95 6.89 5.11 -26.93
CA THR A 95 7.52 4.19 -27.88
C THR A 95 8.25 5.00 -28.93
N ALA A 96 9.38 4.48 -29.41
CA ALA A 96 10.09 5.04 -30.56
C ALA A 96 9.58 4.49 -31.91
N ASP A 97 8.68 3.50 -31.85
CA ASP A 97 7.96 2.93 -32.99
C ASP A 97 6.61 3.65 -33.16
N PRO A 98 6.40 4.41 -34.26
CA PRO A 98 5.20 5.24 -34.48
C PRO A 98 3.88 4.49 -34.57
#